data_AF-A0A7K3MG78-F1
#
_entry.id   AF-A0A7K3MG78-F1
#
_cell.length_a   1.000
_cell.length_b   1.000
_cell.length_c   1.000
_cell.angle_alpha   90.00
_cell.angle_beta   90.00
_cell.angle_gamma   90.00
#
_symmetry.space_group_name_H-M   'P 1'
#
loop_
_entity.id
_entity.type
_entity.pdbx_description
1 polymer ?
#
loop_
_entity_poly.entity_id
_entity_poly.type
_entity_poly.pdbx_seq_one_letter_code
_entity_poly.pdbx_strand_id
1 'polypeptide(L)'
;METEKKIEDNMRSALKQALERRQMEVLSSNFSYRMMGHIRREAEKQRKRKARISWVALLTSVLALLGLGIYFLFFYMDINFTDYLPQTDVRSAAPLLKFYIYIALLVLILLGVDYWLRKKYIWK
;
A
#
# COMPACT_ATOMS: atom_id res chain seq x y z
N MET A 1 -8.35 40.33 32.82
CA MET A 1 -7.98 39.81 31.47
C MET A 1 -6.52 40.14 31.11
N GLU A 2 -6.02 41.36 31.32
CA GLU A 2 -4.66 41.75 30.91
C GLU A 2 -3.54 41.12 31.78
N THR A 3 -3.82 40.88 33.06
CA THR A 3 -2.88 40.26 34.02
C THR A 3 -2.67 38.77 33.80
N GLU A 4 -3.71 38.02 33.43
CA GLU A 4 -3.63 36.58 33.15
C GLU A 4 -2.82 36.29 31.89
N LYS A 5 -3.02 37.08 30.84
CA LYS A 5 -2.26 36.98 29.58
C LYS A 5 -0.76 37.20 29.80
N LYS A 6 -0.41 38.16 30.65
CA LYS A 6 0.98 38.45 31.03
C LYS A 6 1.64 37.32 31.82
N ILE A 7 0.88 36.60 32.65
CA ILE A 7 1.37 35.43 33.39
C ILE A 7 1.62 34.26 32.44
N GLU A 8 0.71 34.01 31.50
CA GLU A 8 0.86 32.94 30.50
C GLU A 8 2.09 33.17 29.59
N ASP A 9 2.29 34.40 29.13
CA ASP A 9 3.44 34.77 28.30
C ASP A 9 4.78 34.60 29.05
N ASN A 10 4.80 34.96 30.34
CA ASN A 10 6.01 34.81 31.18
C ASN A 10 6.28 33.35 31.56
N MET A 11 5.24 32.53 31.69
CA MET A 11 5.37 31.10 31.90
C MET A 11 5.87 30.40 30.63
N ARG A 12 5.39 30.79 29.45
CA ARG A 12 5.88 30.30 28.16
C ARG A 12 7.35 30.67 27.92
N SER A 13 7.76 31.89 28.26
CA SER A 13 9.16 32.32 28.12
C SER A 13 10.07 31.56 29.09
N ALA A 14 9.66 31.34 30.34
CA ALA A 14 10.40 30.53 31.31
C ALA A 14 10.51 29.06 30.89
N LEU A 15 9.43 28.48 30.36
CA LEU A 15 9.43 27.13 29.79
C LEU A 15 10.36 27.03 28.58
N LYS A 16 10.30 28.00 27.67
CA LYS A 16 11.19 28.07 26.51
C LYS A 16 12.65 28.18 26.93
N GLN A 17 12.96 29.00 27.92
CA GLN A 17 14.31 29.17 28.45
C GLN A 17 14.82 27.91 29.18
N ALA A 18 13.95 27.21 29.91
CA ALA A 18 14.28 25.93 30.53
C ALA A 18 14.54 24.84 29.48
N LEU A 19 13.77 24.83 28.39
CA LEU A 19 13.93 23.93 27.25
C LEU A 19 15.22 24.23 26.47
N GLU A 20 15.53 25.49 26.21
CA GLU A 20 16.78 25.92 25.56
C GLU A 20 17.99 25.54 26.42
N ARG A 21 17.96 25.75 27.74
CA ARG A 21 19.02 25.28 28.64
C ARG A 21 19.23 23.77 28.59
N ARG A 22 18.15 22.99 28.49
CA ARG A 22 18.19 21.52 28.32
C ARG A 22 18.67 21.08 26.94
N GLN A 23 18.37 21.83 25.89
CA GLN A 23 18.81 21.53 24.52
C GLN A 23 20.28 21.93 24.27
N MET A 24 20.79 22.95 24.97
CA MET A 24 22.21 23.34 24.88
C MET A 24 23.17 22.37 25.58
N GLU A 25 22.68 21.49 26.46
CA GLU A 25 23.42 20.28 26.83
C GLU A 25 23.39 19.33 25.63
N VAL A 26 24.37 19.49 24.73
CA VAL A 26 24.61 18.59 23.61
C VAL A 26 24.54 17.15 24.13
N LEU A 27 23.52 16.41 23.66
CA LEU A 27 23.31 15.00 23.99
C LEU A 27 24.66 14.28 24.01
N SER A 28 24.96 13.56 25.10
CA SER A 28 26.23 12.84 25.20
C SER A 28 26.41 12.00 23.93
N SER A 29 27.63 12.01 23.37
CA SER A 29 27.92 11.32 22.10
C SER A 29 27.41 9.86 22.10
N ASN A 30 27.40 9.22 23.27
CA ASN A 30 26.86 7.88 23.48
C ASN A 30 25.32 7.80 23.32
N PHE A 31 24.57 8.76 23.88
CA PHE A 31 23.12 8.83 23.73
C PHE A 31 22.73 9.12 22.27
N SER A 32 23.42 10.07 21.61
CA SER A 32 23.24 10.33 20.18
C SER A 32 23.56 9.09 19.33
N TYR A 33 24.63 8.35 19.65
CA TYR A 33 24.97 7.11 18.95
C TYR A 33 23.87 6.04 19.07
N ARG A 34 23.37 5.80 20.28
CA ARG A 34 22.29 4.82 20.52
C ARG A 34 20.99 5.25 19.86
N MET A 35 20.62 6.52 20.02
CA MET A 35 19.41 7.10 19.41
C MET A 35 19.46 7.02 17.88
N MET A 36 20.59 7.37 17.26
CA MET A 36 20.78 7.27 15.81
C MET A 36 20.67 5.82 15.32
N GLY A 37 21.11 4.84 16.11
CA GLY A 37 20.90 3.42 15.85
C GLY A 37 19.42 3.01 15.81
N HIS A 38 18.61 3.54 16.73
CA HIS A 38 17.16 3.30 16.75
C HIS A 38 16.45 3.97 15.57
N ILE A 39 16.79 5.23 15.28
CA ILE A 39 16.25 5.99 14.13
C ILE A 39 16.56 5.27 12.82
N ARG A 40 17.79 4.77 12.63
CA ARG A 40 18.16 4.02 11.42
C ARG A 40 17.36 2.73 11.27
N ARG A 41 17.17 1.98 12.36
CA ARG A 41 16.36 0.74 12.36
C ARG A 41 14.89 1.02 12.03
N GLU A 42 14.33 2.11 12.55
CA GLU A 42 12.95 2.50 12.23
C GLU A 42 12.81 2.99 10.78
N ALA A 43 13.78 3.78 10.29
CA ALA A 43 13.82 4.24 8.90
C ALA A 43 13.95 3.07 7.91
N GLU A 44 14.76 2.06 8.22
CA GLU A 44 14.85 0.84 7.41
C GLU A 44 13.55 0.05 7.37
N LYS A 45 12.86 -0.12 8.53
CA LYS A 45 11.54 -0.76 8.58
C LYS A 45 10.51 0.00 7.74
N GLN A 46 10.52 1.33 7.82
CA GLN A 46 9.66 2.21 7.03
C GLN A 46 9.95 2.09 5.52
N ARG A 47 11.23 2.09 5.11
CA ARG A 47 11.61 1.88 3.70
C ARG A 47 11.12 0.55 3.15
N LYS A 48 11.28 -0.55 3.90
CA LYS A 48 10.80 -1.89 3.48
C LYS A 48 9.28 -1.97 3.35
N ARG A 49 8.52 -1.18 4.11
CA ARG A 49 7.05 -1.07 3.96
C ARG A 49 6.69 -0.26 2.72
N LYS A 50 7.27 0.92 2.56
CA LYS A 50 7.03 1.79 1.40
C LYS A 50 7.38 1.11 0.07
N ALA A 51 8.48 0.36 0.02
CA ALA A 51 8.84 -0.42 -1.17
C ALA A 51 7.73 -1.42 -1.53
N ARG A 52 7.27 -2.23 -0.57
CA ARG A 52 6.20 -3.21 -0.80
C ARG A 52 4.88 -2.56 -1.23
N ILE A 53 4.52 -1.42 -0.65
CA ILE A 53 3.33 -0.67 -1.04
C ILE A 53 3.47 -0.15 -2.47
N SER A 54 4.65 0.35 -2.85
CA SER A 54 4.94 0.79 -4.21
C SER A 54 4.79 -0.35 -5.23
N TRP A 55 5.34 -1.53 -4.95
CA TRP A 55 5.17 -2.71 -5.81
C TRP A 55 3.70 -3.11 -5.98
N VAL A 56 2.91 -3.08 -4.90
CA VAL A 56 1.47 -3.37 -4.98
C VAL A 56 0.74 -2.31 -5.80
N ALA A 57 1.05 -1.03 -5.61
CA ALA A 57 0.43 0.06 -6.37
C ALA A 57 0.73 -0.05 -7.88
N LEU A 58 1.97 -0.40 -8.24
CA LEU A 58 2.34 -0.67 -9.63
C LEU A 58 1.55 -1.85 -10.20
N LEU A 59 1.44 -2.97 -9.47
CA LEU A 59 0.66 -4.12 -9.91
C LEU A 59 -0.80 -3.75 -10.15
N THR A 60 -1.41 -3.04 -9.18
CA THR A 60 -2.80 -2.58 -9.29
C THR A 60 -3.00 -1.65 -10.48
N SER A 61 -2.05 -0.75 -10.75
CA SER A 61 -2.10 0.14 -11.91
C SER A 61 -2.07 -0.63 -13.22
N VAL A 62 -1.18 -1.62 -13.36
CA VAL A 62 -1.11 -2.46 -14.57
C VAL A 62 -2.39 -3.26 -14.76
N LEU A 63 -2.93 -3.89 -13.71
CA LEU A 63 -4.19 -4.62 -13.78
C LEU A 63 -5.37 -3.71 -14.18
N ALA A 64 -5.43 -2.50 -13.64
CA ALA A 64 -6.47 -1.53 -13.99
C ALA A 64 -6.39 -1.12 -15.46
N LEU A 65 -5.17 -0.90 -15.98
CA LEU A 65 -4.94 -0.54 -17.38
C LEU A 65 -5.34 -1.68 -18.32
N LEU A 66 -5.01 -2.93 -17.98
CA LEU A 66 -5.46 -4.10 -18.73
C LEU A 66 -6.98 -4.26 -18.70
N GLY A 67 -7.60 -4.09 -17.53
CA GLY A 67 -9.06 -4.15 -17.39
C GLY A 67 -9.77 -3.07 -18.20
N LEU A 68 -9.24 -1.84 -18.21
CA LEU A 68 -9.77 -0.75 -19.01
C LEU A 68 -9.61 -1.02 -20.52
N GLY A 69 -8.46 -1.57 -20.93
CA GLY A 69 -8.24 -1.99 -22.31
C GLY A 69 -9.25 -3.04 -22.76
N ILE A 70 -9.46 -4.09 -21.96
CA ILE A 70 -10.45 -5.14 -22.23
C ILE A 70 -11.86 -4.52 -22.31
N TYR A 71 -12.23 -3.67 -21.34
CA TYR A 71 -13.52 -2.98 -21.34
C TYR A 71 -13.74 -2.16 -22.61
N PHE A 72 -12.73 -1.40 -23.04
CA PHE A 72 -12.80 -0.60 -24.27
C PHE A 72 -12.94 -1.47 -25.52
N LEU A 73 -12.19 -2.57 -25.61
CA LEU A 73 -12.30 -3.51 -26.73
C LEU A 73 -13.69 -4.17 -26.82
N PHE A 74 -14.27 -4.55 -25.69
CA PHE A 74 -15.58 -5.20 -25.66
C PHE A 74 -16.74 -4.23 -25.86
N PHE A 75 -16.69 -3.04 -25.25
CA PHE A 75 -17.83 -2.13 -25.21
C PHE A 75 -17.81 -1.05 -26.31
N TYR A 76 -16.63 -0.61 -26.74
CA TYR A 76 -16.50 0.47 -27.73
C TYR A 76 -16.22 -0.05 -29.14
N MET A 77 -15.39 -1.10 -29.25
CA MET A 77 -15.07 -1.72 -30.54
C MET A 77 -16.04 -2.85 -30.92
N ASP A 78 -17.02 -3.17 -30.05
CA ASP A 78 -18.02 -4.24 -30.23
C ASP A 78 -17.39 -5.56 -30.73
N ILE A 79 -16.17 -5.86 -30.25
CA ILE A 79 -15.41 -7.03 -30.69
C ILE A 79 -16.07 -8.27 -30.10
N ASN A 80 -16.97 -8.83 -30.89
CA ASN A 80 -17.47 -10.17 -30.69
C ASN A 80 -16.35 -11.14 -31.10
N PHE A 81 -15.68 -11.74 -30.12
CA PHE A 81 -14.66 -12.77 -30.36
C PHE A 81 -15.17 -13.93 -31.24
N THR A 82 -16.49 -14.07 -31.37
CA THR A 82 -17.15 -15.01 -32.29
C THR A 82 -16.92 -14.70 -33.77
N ASP A 83 -16.63 -13.46 -34.16
CA ASP A 83 -16.42 -13.08 -35.56
C ASP A 83 -14.98 -13.32 -36.04
N TYR A 84 -14.03 -13.35 -35.09
CA TYR A 84 -12.60 -13.57 -35.37
C TYR A 84 -12.14 -15.00 -35.07
N LEU A 85 -12.96 -15.81 -34.38
CA LEU A 85 -12.77 -17.25 -34.31
C LEU A 85 -13.38 -17.91 -35.56
N PRO A 86 -12.70 -18.89 -36.19
CA PRO A 86 -13.34 -19.70 -37.23
C PRO A 86 -14.63 -20.30 -36.66
N GLN A 87 -15.71 -20.29 -37.46
CA GLN A 87 -17.03 -20.79 -37.06
C GLN A 87 -16.98 -22.27 -36.64
N THR A 88 -16.56 -22.53 -35.41
CA THR A 88 -16.71 -23.84 -34.75
C THR A 88 -17.81 -23.65 -33.72
N ASP A 89 -19.03 -24.08 -34.03
CA ASP A 89 -20.22 -24.17 -33.16
C ASP A 89 -20.07 -23.55 -31.75
N VAL A 90 -19.90 -22.23 -31.70
CA VAL A 90 -19.66 -21.46 -30.46
C VAL A 90 -20.87 -21.51 -29.53
N ARG A 91 -22.03 -21.91 -30.07
CA ARG A 91 -23.27 -22.17 -29.32
C ARG A 91 -23.13 -23.33 -28.33
N SER A 92 -22.27 -24.31 -28.62
CA SER A 92 -22.03 -25.48 -27.78
C SER A 92 -20.86 -25.27 -26.79
N ALA A 93 -19.93 -24.35 -27.08
CA ALA A 93 -18.77 -24.07 -26.23
C ALA A 93 -19.01 -22.97 -25.17
N ALA A 94 -20.03 -22.12 -25.35
CA ALA A 94 -20.36 -21.04 -24.41
C ALA A 94 -20.61 -21.50 -22.95
N PRO A 95 -21.27 -22.65 -22.68
CA PRO A 95 -21.42 -23.16 -21.32
C PRO A 95 -20.08 -23.66 -20.74
N LEU A 96 -19.24 -24.29 -21.57
CA LEU A 96 -17.93 -24.82 -21.18
C LEU A 96 -16.96 -23.70 -20.82
N LEU A 97 -16.95 -22.63 -21.63
CA LEU A 97 -16.07 -21.48 -21.42
C LEU A 97 -16.43 -20.75 -20.12
N LYS A 98 -17.73 -20.55 -19.85
CA LYS A 98 -18.22 -20.03 -18.56
C LYS A 98 -17.78 -20.89 -17.37
N PHE A 99 -17.80 -22.21 -17.52
CA PHE A 99 -17.35 -23.16 -16.50
C PHE A 99 -15.84 -23.04 -16.21
N TYR A 100 -15.00 -22.95 -17.24
CA TYR A 100 -13.55 -22.76 -17.05
C TYR A 100 -13.20 -21.39 -16.46
N ILE A 101 -13.88 -20.32 -16.89
CA ILE A 101 -13.71 -18.98 -16.28
C ILE A 101 -14.08 -19.02 -14.79
N TYR A 102 -15.17 -19.72 -14.45
CA TYR A 102 -15.60 -19.88 -13.06
C TYR A 102 -14.54 -20.61 -12.22
N ILE A 103 -13.98 -21.71 -12.73
CA ILE A 103 -12.89 -22.44 -12.06
C ILE A 103 -11.64 -21.55 -11.94
N ALA A 104 -11.27 -20.84 -13.00
CA ALA A 104 -10.10 -19.96 -12.98
C ALA A 104 -10.24 -18.86 -11.92
N LEU A 105 -11.43 -18.24 -11.79
CA LEU A 105 -11.72 -17.27 -10.74
C LEU A 105 -11.68 -17.89 -9.35
N LEU A 106 -12.28 -19.08 -9.17
CA LEU A 106 -12.25 -19.81 -7.90
C LEU A 106 -10.82 -20.11 -7.45
N VAL A 107 -9.99 -20.63 -8.37
CA VAL A 107 -8.57 -20.94 -8.09
C VAL A 107 -7.80 -19.67 -7.75
N LEU A 108 -8.05 -18.57 -8.46
CA LEU A 108 -7.38 -17.30 -8.22
C LEU A 108 -7.75 -16.73 -6.83
N ILE A 109 -9.02 -16.82 -6.43
CA ILE A 109 -9.47 -16.44 -5.09
C ILE A 109 -8.81 -17.34 -4.04
N LEU A 110 -8.82 -18.66 -4.24
CA LEU A 110 -8.24 -19.62 -3.31
C LEU A 110 -6.73 -19.39 -3.13
N LEU A 111 -6.01 -19.13 -4.22
CA LEU A 111 -4.58 -18.83 -4.22
C LEU A 111 -4.29 -17.49 -3.53
N GLY A 112 -5.14 -16.47 -3.76
CA GLY A 112 -5.05 -15.19 -3.08
C GLY A 112 -5.25 -15.32 -1.57
N VAL A 113 -6.22 -16.14 -1.15
CA VAL A 113 -6.48 -16.46 0.27
C VAL A 113 -5.34 -17.27 0.87
N ASP A 114 -4.83 -18.30 0.19
CA ASP A 114 -3.67 -19.10 0.64
C ASP A 114 -2.44 -18.21 0.84
N TYR A 115 -2.16 -17.31 -0.11
CA TYR A 115 -1.07 -16.35 0.00
C TYR A 115 -1.28 -15.36 1.16
N TRP A 116 -2.51 -14.88 1.35
CA TRP A 116 -2.86 -13.99 2.47
C TRP A 116 -2.70 -14.68 3.84
N LEU A 117 -3.13 -15.94 3.94
CA LEU A 117 -2.98 -16.76 5.14
C LEU A 117 -1.51 -17.03 5.43
N ARG A 118 -0.71 -17.44 4.45
CA ARG A 118 0.75 -17.64 4.63
C ARG A 118 1.43 -16.37 5.10
N LYS A 119 1.11 -15.23 4.49
CA LYS A 119 1.66 -13.93 4.90
C LYS A 119 1.30 -13.54 6.33
N LYS A 120 0.11 -13.92 6.81
CA LYS A 120 -0.38 -13.58 8.15
C LYS A 120 0.08 -14.55 9.23
N TYR A 121 0.25 -15.83 8.92
CA TYR A 121 0.54 -16.88 9.90
C TYR A 121 2.02 -17.33 9.93
N ILE A 122 2.79 -17.20 8.84
CA ILE A 122 4.20 -17.64 8.79
C ILE A 122 5.18 -16.53 9.24
N TRP A 123 4.70 -15.30 9.44
CA TRP A 123 5.49 -14.14 9.88
C TRP A 123 5.11 -13.69 11.31
N LYS A 124 5.07 -14.64 12.24
CA LYS A 124 5.06 -14.36 13.69
C LYS A 124 6.40 -14.79 14.26
#